data_AF-A0A6M0Q754-F1
#
_entry.id   AF-A0A6M0Q754-F1
#
_cell.length_a   1.000
_cell.length_b   1.000
_cell.length_c   1.000
_cell.angle_alpha   90.00
_cell.angle_beta   90.00
_cell.angle_gamma   90.00
#
_symmetry.space_group_name_H-M   'P 1'
#
loop_
_entity.id
_entity.type
_entity.pdbx_description
1 polymer ?
#
loop_
_entity_poly.entity_id
_entity_poly.type
_entity_poly.pdbx_seq_one_letter_code
_entity_poly.pdbx_strand_id
1 'polypeptide(L)'
;MVFSFSINPVLAETQTVTKDQPKVELTDEQKEELKELYEEMLESKKEIIKKYIEFGVLTEEKGSKILEKMESRLKELEENNYVPNWDKHHHHHHKD
;
A
#
# COMPACT_ATOMS: atom_id res chain seq x y z
N MET A 1 28.63 32.17 -0.20
CA MET A 1 28.27 31.09 -1.15
C MET A 1 26.75 31.01 -1.14
N VAL A 2 26.10 31.64 -2.12
CA VAL A 2 24.64 31.80 -2.15
C VAL A 2 24.10 30.72 -3.09
N PHE A 3 23.43 29.71 -2.54
CA PHE A 3 22.76 28.68 -3.33
C PHE A 3 21.41 29.21 -3.79
N SER A 4 21.32 29.56 -5.08
CA SER A 4 20.06 29.91 -5.73
C SER A 4 19.25 28.63 -5.95
N PHE A 5 18.24 28.40 -5.11
CA PHE A 5 17.20 27.41 -5.38
C PHE A 5 16.20 28.00 -6.38
N SER A 6 16.29 27.57 -7.64
CA SER A 6 15.24 27.82 -8.63
C SER A 6 14.02 26.95 -8.28
N ILE A 7 12.98 27.59 -7.75
CA ILE A 7 11.68 26.95 -7.55
C ILE A 7 10.98 26.92 -8.91
N ASN A 8 11.03 25.78 -9.60
CA ASN A 8 10.14 25.55 -10.74
C ASN A 8 8.75 25.19 -10.17
N PRO A 9 7.68 25.92 -10.50
CA PRO A 9 6.33 25.53 -10.12
C PRO A 9 5.96 24.25 -10.89
N VAL A 10 5.91 23.13 -10.19
CA VAL A 10 5.26 21.92 -10.71
C VAL A 10 3.78 22.24 -10.85
N LEU A 11 3.32 22.32 -12.10
CA LEU A 11 1.91 22.46 -12.44
C LEU A 11 1.22 21.14 -12.08
N ALA A 12 0.61 21.10 -10.90
CA ALA A 12 -0.27 20.00 -10.52
C ALA A 12 -1.58 20.15 -11.33
N GLU A 13 -1.61 19.59 -12.54
CA GLU A 13 -2.87 19.36 -13.24
C GLU A 13 -3.71 18.39 -12.39
N THR A 14 -4.82 18.91 -11.89
CA THR A 14 -5.84 18.12 -11.18
C THR A 14 -6.53 17.25 -12.21
N GLN A 15 -5.97 16.07 -12.51
CA GLN A 15 -6.64 15.08 -13.33
C GLN A 15 -7.85 14.55 -12.57
N THR A 16 -9.02 15.01 -12.97
CA THR A 16 -10.31 14.41 -12.63
C THR A 16 -10.31 12.97 -13.12
N VAL A 17 -10.31 12.00 -12.21
CA VAL A 17 -10.40 10.57 -12.54
C VAL A 17 -11.79 10.30 -13.10
N THR A 18 -11.92 10.38 -14.42
CA THR A 18 -13.11 9.94 -15.16
C THR A 18 -13.18 8.42 -15.11
N LYS A 19 -14.39 7.89 -14.90
CA LYS A 19 -14.80 6.51 -14.59
C LYS A 19 -14.53 5.46 -15.70
N ASP A 20 -13.58 5.73 -16.59
CA ASP A 20 -13.27 4.93 -17.78
C ASP A 20 -11.76 4.93 -18.03
N GLN A 21 -10.98 4.60 -16.98
CA GLN A 21 -9.54 4.42 -17.13
C GLN A 21 -9.29 3.07 -17.80
N PRO A 22 -8.44 3.01 -18.85
CA PRO A 22 -8.08 1.74 -19.47
C PRO A 22 -7.46 0.82 -18.42
N LYS A 23 -7.81 -0.47 -18.48
CA LYS A 23 -7.22 -1.50 -17.62
C LYS A 23 -5.71 -1.53 -17.86
N VAL A 24 -4.95 -0.88 -16.98
CA VAL A 24 -3.49 -0.84 -17.07
C VAL A 24 -2.95 -2.22 -16.72
N GLU A 25 -2.20 -2.82 -17.64
CA GLU A 25 -1.47 -4.06 -17.42
C GLU A 25 0.00 -3.74 -17.19
N LEU A 26 0.56 -4.20 -16.08
CA LEU A 26 1.96 -3.99 -15.73
C LEU A 26 2.87 -4.95 -16.51
N THR A 27 4.07 -4.49 -16.85
CA THR A 27 5.13 -5.35 -17.39
C THR A 27 5.70 -6.26 -16.29
N ASP A 28 6.41 -7.32 -16.69
CA ASP A 28 7.01 -8.25 -15.71
C ASP A 28 8.07 -7.56 -14.84
N GLU A 29 8.87 -6.65 -15.41
CA GLU A 29 9.85 -5.83 -14.67
C GLU A 29 9.15 -4.96 -13.61
N GLN A 30 8.04 -4.30 -13.96
CA GLN A 30 7.27 -3.48 -13.02
C GLN A 30 6.65 -4.31 -11.89
N LYS A 31 6.22 -5.54 -12.19
CA LYS A 31 5.68 -6.45 -11.17
C LYS A 31 6.75 -6.90 -10.19
N GLU A 32 7.96 -7.20 -10.68
CA GLU A 32 9.07 -7.59 -9.81
C GLU A 32 9.50 -6.42 -8.91
N GLU A 33 9.60 -5.20 -9.45
CA GLU A 33 9.87 -4.00 -8.65
C GLU A 33 8.82 -3.82 -7.53
N LEU A 34 7.53 -3.98 -7.86
CA LEU A 34 6.47 -3.89 -6.86
C LEU A 34 6.56 -5.01 -5.82
N LYS A 35 6.84 -6.24 -6.24
CA LYS A 35 6.99 -7.38 -5.36
C LYS A 35 8.09 -7.14 -4.32
N GLU A 36 9.27 -6.70 -4.75
CA GLU A 36 10.38 -6.38 -3.84
C GLU A 36 9.96 -5.32 -2.81
N LEU A 37 9.30 -4.25 -3.25
CA LEU A 37 8.79 -3.20 -2.34
C LEU A 37 7.75 -3.73 -1.35
N TYR A 38 6.86 -4.62 -1.79
CA TYR A 38 5.85 -5.22 -0.92
C TYR A 38 6.48 -6.16 0.12
N GLU A 39 7.49 -6.94 -0.26
CA GLU A 39 8.26 -7.81 0.62
C GLU A 39 9.02 -7.01 1.68
N GLU A 40 9.74 -5.95 1.28
CA GLU A 40 10.45 -5.06 2.21
C GLU A 40 9.50 -4.38 3.20
N MET A 41 8.36 -3.89 2.71
CA MET A 41 7.32 -3.30 3.56
C MET A 41 6.76 -4.32 4.56
N LEU A 42 6.58 -5.58 4.14
CA LEU A 42 6.06 -6.64 5.00
C LEU A 42 7.05 -6.97 6.12
N GLU A 43 8.35 -7.04 5.82
CA GLU A 43 9.39 -7.27 6.83
C GLU A 43 9.48 -6.11 7.82
N SER A 44 9.47 -4.87 7.32
CA SER A 44 9.46 -3.68 8.19
C SER A 44 8.24 -3.65 9.12
N LYS A 45 7.05 -4.00 8.61
CA LYS A 45 5.83 -4.09 9.44
C LYS A 45 5.88 -5.24 10.44
N LYS A 46 6.48 -6.38 10.08
CA LYS A 46 6.73 -7.50 11.01
C LYS A 46 7.55 -7.02 12.21
N GLU A 47 8.60 -6.25 11.97
CA GLU A 47 9.42 -5.68 13.04
C GLU A 47 8.63 -4.72 13.93
N ILE A 48 7.85 -3.81 13.34
CA ILE A 48 7.00 -2.87 14.08
C ILE A 48 6.01 -3.62 14.99
N ILE A 49 5.36 -4.67 14.50
CA ILE A 49 4.40 -5.45 15.28
C ILE A 49 5.10 -6.16 16.44
N LYS A 50 6.28 -6.74 16.21
CA LYS A 50 7.10 -7.33 17.28
C LYS A 50 7.43 -6.29 18.35
N LYS A 51 7.79 -5.06 17.95
CA LYS A 51 8.04 -3.96 18.90
C LYS A 51 6.78 -3.56 19.67
N TYR A 52 5.61 -3.53 19.04
CA TYR A 52 4.37 -3.26 19.78
C TYR A 52 3.99 -4.36 20.77
N ILE A 53 4.32 -5.62 20.49
CA ILE A 53 4.19 -6.71 21.46
C ILE A 53 5.16 -6.50 22.62
N GLU A 54 6.43 -6.21 22.31
CA GLU A 54 7.48 -5.94 23.31
C GLU A 54 7.11 -4.78 24.24
N PHE A 55 6.52 -3.71 23.69
CA PHE A 55 6.08 -2.54 24.45
C PHE A 55 4.74 -2.73 25.16
N GLY A 56 4.09 -3.89 24.99
CA GLY A 56 2.78 -4.19 25.59
C GLY A 56 1.62 -3.38 25.00
N VAL A 57 1.84 -2.69 23.88
CA VAL A 57 0.77 -1.98 23.12
C VAL A 57 -0.18 -2.99 22.48
N LEU A 58 0.33 -4.18 22.13
CA LEU A 58 -0.40 -5.21 21.43
C LEU A 58 -0.19 -6.57 22.10
N THR A 59 -1.22 -7.42 22.12
CA THR A 59 -1.10 -8.80 22.61
C THR A 59 -0.53 -9.71 21.52
N GLU A 60 0.21 -10.75 21.90
CA GLU A 60 0.78 -11.71 20.94
C GLU A 60 -0.27 -12.27 19.96
N GLU A 61 -1.44 -12.66 20.46
CA GLU A 61 -2.55 -13.18 19.64
C GLU A 61 -3.01 -12.17 18.57
N LYS A 62 -3.16 -10.89 18.95
CA LYS A 62 -3.53 -9.84 18.00
C LYS A 62 -2.40 -9.62 16.99
N GLY A 63 -1.14 -9.73 17.42
CA GLY A 63 0.03 -9.54 16.58
C GLY A 63 0.08 -10.59 15.48
N SER A 64 -0.03 -11.86 15.86
CA SER A 64 -0.09 -12.99 14.93
C SER A 64 -1.22 -12.83 13.91
N LYS A 65 -2.42 -12.43 14.36
CA LYS A 65 -3.56 -12.21 13.46
C LYS A 65 -3.33 -11.07 12.46
N ILE A 66 -2.59 -10.03 12.85
CA ILE A 66 -2.22 -8.94 11.93
C ILE A 66 -1.22 -9.44 10.90
N LEU A 67 -0.23 -10.23 11.33
CA LEU A 67 0.77 -10.83 10.44
C LEU A 67 0.13 -11.74 9.39
N GLU A 68 -0.77 -12.63 9.81
CA GLU A 68 -1.51 -13.51 8.89
C GLU A 68 -2.30 -12.72 7.85
N LYS A 69 -2.98 -11.64 8.26
CA LYS A 69 -3.73 -10.77 7.34
C LYS A 69 -2.82 -10.08 6.33
N MET A 70 -1.63 -9.66 6.74
CA MET A 70 -0.68 -9.02 5.85
C MET A 70 -0.15 -10.00 4.79
N GLU A 71 0.18 -11.22 5.20
CA GLU A 71 0.61 -12.28 4.27
C GLU A 71 -0.51 -12.65 3.28
N SER A 72 -1.75 -12.76 3.77
CA SER A 72 -2.91 -12.98 2.90
C SER A 72 -3.10 -11.85 1.89
N ARG A 73 -2.85 -10.60 2.29
CA ARG A 73 -2.97 -9.44 1.39
C ARG A 73 -1.88 -9.42 0.33
N LEU A 74 -0.66 -9.85 0.66
CA LEU A 74 0.42 -9.99 -0.31
C LEU A 74 0.04 -11.00 -1.41
N LYS A 75 -0.51 -12.14 -1.01
CA LYS A 75 -0.99 -13.16 -1.95
C LYS A 75 -2.12 -12.63 -2.85
N GLU A 76 -3.08 -11.89 -2.29
CA GLU A 76 -4.15 -11.26 -3.08
C GLU A 76 -3.60 -10.22 -4.08
N LEU A 77 -2.54 -9.51 -3.73
CA LEU A 77 -1.87 -8.57 -4.65
C LEU A 77 -1.17 -9.33 -5.78
N GLU A 78 -0.47 -10.42 -5.48
CA GLU A 78 0.18 -11.27 -6.48
C GLU A 78 -0.85 -11.85 -7.47
N GLU A 79 -1.96 -12.39 -6.97
CA GLU A 79 -3.07 -12.91 -7.80
C GLU A 79 -3.69 -11.82 -8.69
N ASN A 80 -3.73 -10.58 -8.22
CA ASN A 80 -4.24 -9.43 -8.96
C ASN A 80 -3.17 -8.70 -9.80
N ASN A 81 -2.01 -9.32 -10.03
CA ASN A 81 -0.90 -8.72 -10.79
C ASN A 81 -0.47 -7.33 -10.26
N TYR A 82 -0.55 -7.13 -8.94
CA TYR A 82 -0.23 -5.88 -8.26
C TYR A 82 -1.08 -4.66 -8.68
N VAL A 83 -2.27 -4.88 -9.24
CA VAL A 83 -3.23 -3.82 -9.58
C VAL A 83 -4.38 -3.83 -8.55
N PRO A 84 -4.41 -2.89 -7.58
CA PRO A 84 -5.50 -2.82 -6.61
C PRO A 84 -6.79 -2.35 -7.28
N ASN A 85 -7.92 -2.94 -6.90
CA ASN A 85 -9.23 -2.44 -7.31
C ASN A 85 -9.63 -1.24 -6.45
N TRP A 86 -9.31 -0.04 -6.92
CA TRP A 86 -9.58 1.22 -6.23
C TRP A 86 -11.05 1.66 -6.29
N ASP A 87 -11.85 1.08 -7.20
CA ASP A 87 -13.23 1.52 -7.47
C ASP A 87 -14.29 0.88 -6.56
N LYS A 88 -13.89 -0.03 -5.65
CA LYS A 88 -14.81 -0.60 -4.66
C LYS A 88 -15.10 0.41 -3.56
N HIS A 89 -16.05 1.31 -3.81
CA HIS A 89 -16.62 2.15 -2.76
C HIS A 89 -17.28 1.28 -1.70
N HIS A 90 -16.76 1.31 -0.48
CA HIS A 90 -17.44 0.76 0.68
C HIS A 90 -18.60 1.72 1.04
N HIS A 91 -19.81 1.37 0.63
CA HIS A 91 -21.00 1.99 1.19
C HIS A 91 -21.09 1.61 2.67
N HIS A 92 -20.65 2.51 3.54
CA HIS A 92 -20.90 2.40 4.96
C HIS A 92 -22.41 2.58 5.20
N HIS A 93 -23.12 1.47 5.38
CA HIS A 93 -24.45 1.52 5.97
C HIS A 93 -24.28 1.90 7.44
N HIS A 94 -24.50 3.17 7.77
CA HIS A 94 -24.90 3.55 9.12
C HIS A 94 -26.29 2.94 9.36
N LYS A 95 -26.37 1.99 10.29
CA LYS A 95 -27.63 1.58 10.90
C LYS A 95 -27.76 2.39 12.18
N ASP A 96 -28.72 3.31 12.20
CA ASP A 96 -29.21 3.95 13.43
C ASP A 96 -29.94 2.94 14.33
#